data_AF-A0A958QTZ5-F1
#
_entry.id   AF-A0A958QTZ5-F1
#
_cell.length_a   1.000
_cell.length_b   1.000
_cell.length_c   1.000
_cell.angle_alpha   90.00
_cell.angle_beta   90.00
_cell.angle_gamma   90.00
#
_symmetry.space_group_name_H-M   'P 1'
#
loop_
_entity.id
_entity.type
_entity.pdbx_description
1 polymer ?
#
loop_
_entity_poly.entity_id
_entity_poly.type
_entity_poly.pdbx_seq_one_letter_code
_entity_poly.pdbx_strand_id
1 'polypeptide(L)'
;MKRPFLHEHSDFETICEAARDETKASIQVVEKDYWIMHVIWSLVKSGYHFELKGGTSLSKGWGVINRFSEDVDIHVHPPSGLKVHTGKNHDKPRHRKSRASFFDWLVNHIEVPGAISIERDVEWEDEKTRNCGIKIEYQARFPVEPSIKPFVLLEVGFAQVEPNGPVTISSWVSEIAAKANLEIEDNRATEVRCYFPEYTFVEKLEAISRKYKREQEQNLLPSNFIRHYYDVYKLLGLERVQKFIGSKEYLEHRSEMFPGEEIGSLMTDDAFLLSDVETKRRYEAEYNSKAPMYYRDRPSFEDILKGIKKHLDKL
;
A
#
# COMPACT_ATOMS: atom_id res chain seq x y z
N MET A 1 30.12 -17.61 9.91
CA MET A 1 29.05 -17.30 10.91
C MET A 1 27.86 -16.75 10.15
N LYS A 2 26.63 -17.00 10.60
CA LYS A 2 25.44 -16.35 10.02
C LYS A 2 25.54 -14.85 10.35
N ARG A 3 25.39 -13.98 9.36
CA ARG A 3 25.37 -12.53 9.60
C ARG A 3 24.09 -12.18 10.37
N PRO A 4 24.13 -11.24 11.33
CA PRO A 4 22.93 -10.83 12.05
C PRO A 4 22.02 -10.02 11.12
N PHE A 5 20.72 -10.02 11.40
CA PHE A 5 19.84 -9.02 10.82
C PHE A 5 20.12 -7.66 11.45
N LEU A 6 19.80 -6.58 10.72
CA LEU A 6 20.07 -5.22 11.17
C LEU A 6 19.38 -4.89 12.52
N HIS A 7 18.18 -5.42 12.79
CA HIS A 7 17.48 -5.26 14.08
C HIS A 7 18.14 -5.98 15.28
N GLU A 8 19.09 -6.87 15.02
CA GLU A 8 19.91 -7.57 16.01
C GLU A 8 21.28 -6.88 16.21
N HIS A 9 21.63 -5.94 15.32
CA HIS A 9 22.91 -5.24 15.36
C HIS A 9 22.91 -4.14 16.43
N SER A 10 24.05 -3.93 17.12
CA SER A 10 24.19 -2.89 18.16
C SER A 10 23.90 -1.49 17.65
N ASP A 11 24.22 -1.23 16.38
CA ASP A 11 24.09 0.08 15.76
C ASP A 11 22.70 0.34 15.15
N PHE A 12 21.73 -0.57 15.33
CA PHE A 12 20.40 -0.44 14.72
C PHE A 12 19.75 0.93 14.96
N GLU A 13 19.77 1.39 16.22
CA GLU A 13 19.18 2.67 16.59
C GLU A 13 19.92 3.85 15.93
N THR A 14 21.25 3.80 15.91
CA THR A 14 22.09 4.81 15.24
C THR A 14 21.83 4.87 13.74
N ILE A 15 21.66 3.72 13.07
CA ILE A 15 21.35 3.67 11.64
C ILE A 15 19.92 4.17 11.36
N CYS A 16 18.96 3.88 12.24
CA CYS A 16 17.62 4.46 12.17
C CYS A 16 17.65 5.99 12.30
N GLU A 17 18.45 6.54 13.22
CA GLU A 17 18.63 7.99 13.37
C GLU A 17 19.24 8.62 12.11
N ALA A 18 20.25 8.00 11.51
CA ALA A 18 20.81 8.45 10.24
C ALA A 18 19.79 8.40 9.08
N ALA A 19 18.99 7.33 9.00
CA ALA A 19 17.92 7.21 8.01
C ALA A 19 16.82 8.26 8.22
N ARG A 20 16.48 8.59 9.47
CA ARG A 20 15.56 9.68 9.82
C ARG A 20 16.07 11.02 9.30
N ASP A 21 17.35 11.30 9.52
CA ASP A 21 17.96 12.56 9.10
C ASP A 21 18.02 12.70 7.57
N GLU A 22 18.24 11.60 6.83
CA GLU A 22 18.20 11.59 5.36
C GLU A 22 16.77 11.72 4.83
N THR A 23 15.83 10.93 5.35
CA THR A 23 14.46 10.82 4.82
C THR A 23 13.55 11.96 5.23
N LYS A 24 13.81 12.57 6.40
CA LYS A 24 12.93 13.50 7.13
C LYS A 24 11.62 12.87 7.64
N ALA A 25 11.51 11.54 7.60
CA ALA A 25 10.43 10.83 8.26
C ALA A 25 10.61 10.84 9.78
N SER A 26 9.56 10.52 10.56
CA SER A 26 9.73 10.31 12.01
C SER A 26 10.51 9.02 12.27
N ILE A 27 11.14 8.91 13.45
CA ILE A 27 11.95 7.73 13.78
C ILE A 27 11.09 6.45 13.82
N GLN A 28 9.83 6.55 14.24
CA GLN A 28 8.87 5.43 14.24
C GLN A 28 8.52 4.98 12.82
N VAL A 29 8.37 5.93 11.89
CA VAL A 29 8.13 5.60 10.47
C VAL A 29 9.35 4.92 9.86
N VAL A 30 10.57 5.37 10.21
CA VAL A 30 11.82 4.75 9.75
C VAL A 30 11.95 3.31 10.27
N GLU A 31 11.73 3.08 11.56
CA GLU A 31 11.75 1.74 12.13
C GLU A 31 10.66 0.86 11.49
N LYS A 32 9.46 1.39 11.30
CA LYS A 32 8.38 0.61 10.70
C LYS A 32 8.61 0.29 9.23
N ASP A 33 9.22 1.19 8.46
CA ASP A 33 9.66 0.92 7.09
C ASP A 33 10.62 -0.29 7.04
N TYR A 34 11.55 -0.39 8.01
CA TYR A 34 12.41 -1.56 8.14
C TYR A 34 11.61 -2.85 8.33
N TRP A 35 10.68 -2.90 9.28
CA TRP A 35 9.88 -4.10 9.54
C TRP A 35 8.96 -4.47 8.38
N ILE A 36 8.34 -3.49 7.72
CA ILE A 36 7.54 -3.73 6.51
C ILE A 36 8.39 -4.39 5.42
N MET A 37 9.60 -3.87 5.16
CA MET A 37 10.50 -4.46 4.16
C MET A 37 11.02 -5.83 4.60
N HIS A 38 11.25 -6.04 5.91
CA HIS A 38 11.68 -7.33 6.44
C HIS A 38 10.61 -8.41 6.29
N VAL A 39 9.33 -8.06 6.47
CA VAL A 39 8.19 -8.95 6.18
C VAL A 39 8.16 -9.32 4.70
N ILE A 40 8.25 -8.35 3.79
CA ILE A 40 8.22 -8.64 2.35
C ILE A 40 9.41 -9.49 1.93
N TRP A 41 10.61 -9.20 2.45
CA TRP A 41 11.79 -10.04 2.24
C TRP A 41 11.59 -11.46 2.73
N SER A 42 10.96 -11.64 3.90
CA SER A 42 10.68 -12.96 4.47
C SER A 42 9.75 -13.77 3.57
N LEU A 43 8.73 -13.13 2.97
CA LEU A 43 7.85 -13.78 1.99
C LEU A 43 8.64 -14.24 0.75
N VAL A 44 9.52 -13.40 0.21
CA VAL A 44 10.39 -13.75 -0.92
C VAL A 44 11.32 -14.90 -0.54
N LYS A 45 11.96 -14.82 0.62
CA LYS A 45 12.95 -15.81 1.09
C LYS A 45 12.32 -17.19 1.29
N SER A 46 11.08 -17.23 1.76
CA SER A 46 10.30 -18.46 1.95
C SER A 46 9.65 -18.98 0.66
N GLY A 47 9.88 -18.31 -0.48
CA GLY A 47 9.42 -18.78 -1.79
C GLY A 47 7.92 -18.58 -2.04
N TYR A 48 7.27 -17.67 -1.33
CA TYR A 48 5.88 -17.33 -1.61
C TYR A 48 5.74 -16.66 -2.98
N HIS A 49 4.71 -17.05 -3.72
CA HIS A 49 4.33 -16.38 -4.96
C HIS A 49 3.27 -15.32 -4.66
N PHE A 50 3.64 -14.05 -4.84
CA PHE A 50 2.79 -12.90 -4.54
C PHE A 50 3.13 -11.69 -5.40
N GLU A 51 2.19 -10.76 -5.49
CA GLU A 51 2.36 -9.45 -6.11
C GLU A 51 2.02 -8.35 -5.10
N LEU A 52 2.82 -7.29 -5.09
CA LEU A 52 2.65 -6.13 -4.23
C LEU A 52 1.82 -5.05 -4.95
N LYS A 53 0.85 -4.46 -4.23
CA LYS A 53 0.01 -3.37 -4.74
C LYS A 53 -0.10 -2.24 -3.72
N GLY A 54 -1.00 -1.29 -3.99
CA GLY A 54 -1.34 -0.23 -3.05
C GLY A 54 -0.20 0.77 -2.80
N GLY A 55 -0.21 1.37 -1.61
CA GLY A 55 0.72 2.46 -1.29
C GLY A 55 2.18 1.99 -1.23
N THR A 56 2.43 0.78 -0.76
CA THR A 56 3.79 0.23 -0.60
C THR A 56 4.43 -0.09 -1.94
N SER A 57 3.65 -0.58 -2.92
CA SER A 57 4.10 -0.69 -4.33
C SER A 57 4.47 0.69 -4.90
N LEU A 58 3.63 1.72 -4.69
CA LEU A 58 3.90 3.06 -5.19
C LEU A 58 5.13 3.72 -4.54
N SER A 59 5.31 3.57 -3.22
CA SER A 59 6.41 4.21 -2.50
C SER A 59 7.73 3.48 -2.67
N LYS A 60 7.75 2.15 -2.51
CA LYS A 60 8.98 1.35 -2.48
C LYS A 60 9.31 0.73 -3.82
N GLY A 61 8.30 0.27 -4.56
CA GLY A 61 8.50 -0.32 -5.89
C GLY A 61 8.78 0.71 -6.97
N TRP A 62 8.06 1.83 -6.96
CA TRP A 62 8.13 2.82 -8.05
C TRP A 62 8.60 4.22 -7.63
N GLY A 63 8.81 4.47 -6.33
CA GLY A 63 9.30 5.77 -5.85
C GLY A 63 8.38 6.96 -6.16
N VAL A 64 7.08 6.73 -6.33
CA VAL A 64 6.12 7.71 -6.84
C VAL A 64 5.60 8.66 -5.76
N ILE A 65 5.39 8.14 -4.55
CA ILE A 65 4.74 8.86 -3.45
C ILE A 65 5.71 9.07 -2.28
N ASN A 66 5.64 10.26 -1.67
CA ASN A 66 6.47 10.66 -0.53
C ASN A 66 5.69 10.65 0.80
N ARG A 67 4.67 9.80 0.87
CA ARG A 67 3.93 9.51 2.10
C ARG A 67 4.19 8.08 2.52
N PHE A 68 4.19 7.85 3.82
CA PHE A 68 4.32 6.51 4.37
C PHE A 68 3.08 5.68 4.05
N SER A 69 3.31 4.42 3.67
CA SER A 69 2.28 3.41 3.48
C SER A 69 2.50 2.37 4.56
N GLU A 70 1.64 2.43 5.56
CA GLU A 70 1.77 1.62 6.76
C GLU A 70 1.37 0.15 6.54
N ASP A 71 0.41 -0.07 5.64
CA ASP A 71 -0.15 -1.39 5.34
C ASP A 71 0.57 -2.01 4.13
N VAL A 72 0.65 -3.35 4.11
CA VAL A 72 1.25 -4.12 3.01
C VAL A 72 0.15 -4.87 2.27
N ASP A 73 -0.31 -4.31 1.15
CA ASP A 73 -1.32 -4.93 0.31
C ASP A 73 -0.68 -5.93 -0.67
N ILE A 74 -1.03 -7.21 -0.58
CA ILE A 74 -0.58 -8.23 -1.54
C ILE A 74 -1.72 -9.03 -2.17
N HIS A 75 -1.50 -9.43 -3.42
CA HIS A 75 -2.14 -10.60 -4.00
C HIS A 75 -1.28 -11.82 -3.71
N VAL A 76 -1.87 -12.88 -3.18
CA VAL A 76 -1.13 -14.09 -2.80
C VAL A 76 -1.68 -15.31 -3.53
N HIS A 77 -0.77 -16.13 -4.05
CA HIS A 77 -1.11 -17.37 -4.71
C HIS A 77 -1.02 -18.54 -3.74
N PRO A 78 -2.08 -19.35 -3.58
CA PRO A 78 -2.00 -20.58 -2.82
C PRO A 78 -0.93 -21.54 -3.38
N PRO A 79 -0.08 -22.14 -2.54
CA PRO A 79 0.89 -23.15 -2.98
C PRO A 79 0.24 -24.35 -3.68
N SER A 80 1.01 -25.01 -4.54
CA SER A 80 0.61 -26.25 -5.20
C SER A 80 0.24 -27.32 -4.16
N GLY A 81 -1.03 -27.71 -4.12
CA GLY A 81 -1.56 -28.72 -3.19
C GLY A 81 -2.70 -28.21 -2.31
N LEU A 82 -2.80 -26.90 -2.09
CA LEU A 82 -3.93 -26.31 -1.37
C LEU A 82 -5.07 -25.97 -2.33
N LYS A 83 -6.25 -26.55 -2.07
CA LYS A 83 -7.46 -26.28 -2.86
C LYS A 83 -8.20 -25.04 -2.33
N VAL A 84 -7.81 -23.88 -2.82
CA VAL A 84 -8.40 -22.59 -2.40
C VAL A 84 -9.26 -22.01 -3.53
N HIS A 85 -10.50 -21.64 -3.22
CA HIS A 85 -11.43 -21.13 -4.22
C HIS A 85 -11.36 -19.60 -4.31
N THR A 86 -10.65 -19.08 -5.32
CA THR A 86 -10.34 -17.64 -5.46
C THR A 86 -11.13 -16.90 -6.56
N GLY A 87 -11.69 -17.63 -7.53
CA GLY A 87 -12.43 -17.06 -8.67
C GLY A 87 -13.59 -16.10 -8.31
N LYS A 88 -13.88 -15.17 -9.24
CA LYS A 88 -14.90 -14.10 -9.08
C LYS A 88 -16.29 -14.63 -8.67
N ASN A 89 -16.68 -15.83 -9.11
CA ASN A 89 -18.00 -16.43 -8.80
C ASN A 89 -17.99 -17.39 -7.59
N HIS A 90 -16.88 -17.46 -6.83
CA HIS A 90 -16.74 -18.38 -5.71
C HIS A 90 -17.29 -17.85 -4.38
N ASP A 91 -18.63 -17.73 -4.28
CA ASP A 91 -19.29 -17.08 -3.12
C ASP A 91 -19.98 -18.02 -2.11
N LYS A 92 -20.10 -19.32 -2.43
CA LYS A 92 -20.69 -20.35 -1.54
C LYS A 92 -19.92 -20.49 -0.22
N PRO A 93 -20.56 -20.91 0.89
CA PRO A 93 -19.91 -21.08 2.20
C PRO A 93 -18.64 -21.94 2.18
N ARG A 94 -18.63 -23.03 1.39
CA ARG A 94 -17.43 -23.87 1.22
C ARG A 94 -16.22 -23.12 0.63
N HIS A 95 -16.47 -22.12 -0.22
CA HIS A 95 -15.40 -21.32 -0.83
C HIS A 95 -14.80 -20.37 0.20
N ARG A 96 -15.66 -19.74 1.03
CA ARG A 96 -15.23 -18.90 2.16
C ARG A 96 -14.39 -19.70 3.15
N LYS A 97 -14.88 -20.90 3.53
CA LYS A 97 -14.14 -21.84 4.39
C LYS A 97 -12.78 -22.20 3.80
N SER A 98 -12.68 -22.49 2.50
CA SER A 98 -11.39 -22.80 1.87
C SER A 98 -10.40 -21.64 1.92
N ARG A 99 -10.89 -20.39 1.85
CA ARG A 99 -10.05 -19.18 1.96
C ARG A 99 -9.64 -18.91 3.40
N ALA A 100 -10.55 -19.03 4.35
CA ALA A 100 -10.25 -18.96 5.78
C ALA A 100 -9.16 -19.98 6.17
N SER A 101 -9.30 -21.24 5.77
CA SER A 101 -8.29 -22.27 6.06
C SER A 101 -6.94 -22.00 5.41
N PHE A 102 -6.92 -21.31 4.26
CA PHE A 102 -5.67 -20.87 3.64
C PHE A 102 -5.02 -19.70 4.41
N PHE A 103 -5.82 -18.75 4.91
CA PHE A 103 -5.29 -17.68 5.77
C PHE A 103 -4.74 -18.23 7.10
N ASP A 104 -5.43 -19.20 7.71
CA ASP A 104 -4.92 -19.92 8.89
C ASP A 104 -3.61 -20.66 8.55
N TRP A 105 -3.54 -21.29 7.37
CA TRP A 105 -2.33 -21.93 6.89
C TRP A 105 -1.18 -20.91 6.73
N LEU A 106 -1.43 -19.74 6.12
CA LEU A 106 -0.41 -18.69 5.97
C LEU A 106 0.16 -18.25 7.32
N VAL A 107 -0.70 -17.94 8.30
CA VAL A 107 -0.27 -17.52 9.64
C VAL A 107 0.63 -18.56 10.32
N ASN A 108 0.37 -19.85 10.10
CA ASN A 108 1.16 -20.94 10.69
C ASN A 108 2.45 -21.27 9.91
N HIS A 109 2.65 -20.72 8.71
CA HIS A 109 3.79 -21.07 7.84
C HIS A 109 4.66 -19.87 7.46
N ILE A 110 4.18 -18.64 7.60
CA ILE A 110 5.00 -17.45 7.43
C ILE A 110 6.01 -17.40 8.59
N GLU A 111 7.28 -17.28 8.25
CA GLU A 111 8.36 -17.07 9.20
C GLU A 111 8.97 -15.69 8.97
N VAL A 112 8.90 -14.82 9.98
CA VAL A 112 9.55 -13.50 9.97
C VAL A 112 10.55 -13.46 11.13
N PRO A 113 11.86 -13.52 10.88
CA PRO A 113 12.86 -13.44 11.94
C PRO A 113 12.68 -12.19 12.81
N GLY A 114 12.71 -12.37 14.13
CA GLY A 114 12.53 -11.27 15.09
C GLY A 114 11.08 -10.85 15.34
N ALA A 115 10.08 -11.45 14.67
CA ALA A 115 8.68 -11.25 15.00
C ALA A 115 8.33 -11.87 16.37
N ILE A 116 7.52 -11.16 17.15
CA ILE A 116 7.00 -11.59 18.45
C ILE A 116 5.81 -12.54 18.25
N SER A 117 4.89 -12.15 17.36
CA SER A 117 3.68 -12.89 17.05
C SER A 117 3.28 -12.67 15.58
N ILE A 118 2.59 -13.66 15.01
CA ILE A 118 1.97 -13.58 13.70
C ILE A 118 0.55 -14.09 13.89
N GLU A 119 -0.43 -13.21 13.69
CA GLU A 119 -1.82 -13.49 14.04
C GLU A 119 -2.77 -13.08 12.91
N ARG A 120 -3.80 -13.92 12.70
CA ARG A 120 -4.90 -13.61 11.80
C ARG A 120 -5.81 -12.58 12.44
N ASP A 121 -6.11 -11.50 11.74
CA ASP A 121 -7.11 -10.53 12.16
C ASP A 121 -8.36 -10.62 11.28
N VAL A 122 -9.40 -11.22 11.86
CA VAL A 122 -10.69 -11.44 11.20
C VAL A 122 -11.48 -10.13 11.00
N GLU A 123 -11.13 -9.05 11.70
CA GLU A 123 -11.78 -7.74 11.50
C GLU A 123 -11.48 -7.14 10.12
N TRP A 124 -10.40 -7.59 9.48
CA TRP A 124 -9.98 -7.15 8.14
C TRP A 124 -10.48 -8.08 7.03
N GLU A 125 -11.33 -9.05 7.36
CA GLU A 125 -11.97 -9.92 6.38
C GLU A 125 -13.25 -9.29 5.85
N ASP A 126 -13.40 -9.26 4.54
CA ASP A 126 -14.69 -8.97 3.92
C ASP A 126 -15.69 -10.10 4.22
N GLU A 127 -16.98 -9.80 4.05
CA GLU A 127 -18.07 -10.77 4.28
C GLU A 127 -17.93 -12.07 3.47
N LYS A 128 -17.15 -12.00 2.38
CA LYS A 128 -16.90 -13.11 1.46
C LYS A 128 -15.60 -13.84 1.80
N THR A 129 -14.77 -13.40 2.74
CA THR A 129 -13.42 -13.91 3.04
C THR A 129 -12.46 -13.84 1.83
N ARG A 130 -12.52 -12.78 1.01
CA ARG A 130 -11.65 -12.57 -0.18
C ARG A 130 -10.32 -11.93 0.16
N ASN A 131 -10.25 -11.32 1.33
CA ASN A 131 -9.06 -10.76 1.93
C ASN A 131 -9.01 -11.15 3.41
N CYS A 132 -7.85 -10.91 4.02
CA CYS A 132 -7.61 -11.08 5.44
C CYS A 132 -6.42 -10.19 5.85
N GLY A 133 -6.45 -9.68 7.08
CA GLY A 133 -5.32 -9.02 7.70
C GLY A 133 -4.49 -10.03 8.49
N ILE A 134 -3.17 -9.99 8.34
CA ILE A 134 -2.23 -10.71 9.20
C ILE A 134 -1.41 -9.66 9.95
N LYS A 135 -1.53 -9.66 11.29
CA LYS A 135 -0.75 -8.81 12.18
C LYS A 135 0.57 -9.49 12.47
N ILE A 136 1.67 -8.76 12.26
CA ILE A 136 3.02 -9.23 12.57
C ILE A 136 3.60 -8.24 13.58
N GLU A 137 3.64 -8.67 14.85
CA GLU A 137 4.18 -7.86 15.93
C GLU A 137 5.70 -8.00 15.99
N TYR A 138 6.38 -6.92 16.33
CA TYR A 138 7.83 -6.86 16.44
C TYR A 138 8.22 -6.04 17.66
N GLN A 139 9.44 -6.26 18.15
CA GLN A 139 9.97 -5.47 19.27
C GLN A 139 10.37 -4.08 18.78
N ALA A 140 9.53 -3.08 19.06
CA ALA A 140 9.88 -1.68 18.82
C ALA A 140 11.08 -1.26 19.68
N ARG A 141 12.00 -0.50 19.08
CA ARG A 141 13.18 0.11 19.72
C ARG A 141 12.94 1.57 20.07
N PHE A 142 11.99 2.22 19.41
CA PHE A 142 11.62 3.60 19.68
C PHE A 142 10.23 3.69 20.35
N PRO A 143 9.92 4.82 21.03
CA PRO A 143 8.62 5.00 21.67
C PRO A 143 7.46 4.86 20.68
N VAL A 144 6.42 4.16 21.10
CA VAL A 144 5.19 3.97 20.32
C VAL A 144 4.51 5.32 20.10
N GLU A 145 4.20 5.61 18.84
CA GLU A 145 3.47 6.79 18.41
C GLU A 145 2.01 6.39 18.17
N PRO A 146 1.01 6.97 18.86
CA PRO A 146 -0.40 6.57 18.73
C PRO A 146 -0.95 6.61 17.30
N SER A 147 -0.38 7.46 16.45
CA SER A 147 -0.79 7.56 15.04
C SER A 147 -0.23 6.44 14.13
N ILE A 148 0.61 5.55 14.66
CA ILE A 148 1.24 4.43 13.94
C ILE A 148 0.91 3.13 14.68
N LYS A 149 0.35 2.15 13.96
CA LYS A 149 0.09 0.80 14.48
C LYS A 149 1.41 0.18 14.97
N PRO A 150 1.44 -0.48 16.12
CA PRO A 150 2.66 -1.09 16.68
C PRO A 150 3.05 -2.43 16.02
N PHE A 151 2.47 -2.75 14.87
CA PHE A 151 2.67 -3.99 14.11
C PHE A 151 2.67 -3.71 12.61
N VAL A 152 3.22 -4.64 11.83
CA VAL A 152 3.02 -4.66 10.37
C VAL A 152 1.67 -5.33 10.09
N LEU A 153 0.81 -4.65 9.31
CA LEU A 153 -0.42 -5.25 8.80
C LEU A 153 -0.17 -5.74 7.37
N LEU A 154 -0.12 -7.04 7.19
CA LEU A 154 -0.08 -7.69 5.88
C LEU A 154 -1.51 -7.99 5.43
N GLU A 155 -2.04 -7.17 4.53
CA GLU A 155 -3.35 -7.38 3.91
C GLU A 155 -3.20 -8.33 2.71
N VAL A 156 -3.63 -9.58 2.89
CA VAL A 156 -3.58 -10.61 1.86
C VAL A 156 -4.92 -10.71 1.15
N GLY A 157 -4.91 -10.93 -0.17
CA GLY A 157 -6.13 -11.15 -0.93
C GLY A 157 -5.93 -11.85 -2.27
N PHE A 158 -7.03 -12.01 -3.00
CA PHE A 158 -7.08 -12.74 -4.29
C PHE A 158 -7.42 -11.85 -5.49
N ALA A 159 -7.47 -10.53 -5.30
CA ALA A 159 -7.70 -9.60 -6.41
C ALA A 159 -6.45 -9.58 -7.30
N GLN A 160 -6.64 -9.79 -8.60
CA GLN A 160 -5.56 -9.85 -9.59
C GLN A 160 -4.75 -8.54 -9.59
N VAL A 161 -3.44 -8.68 -9.77
CA VAL A 161 -2.48 -7.56 -9.76
C VAL A 161 -1.64 -7.65 -11.04
N GLU A 162 -2.31 -7.50 -12.17
CA GLU A 162 -1.68 -7.50 -13.49
C GLU A 162 -2.20 -6.33 -14.32
N PRO A 163 -1.34 -5.63 -15.07
CA PRO A 163 0.09 -5.91 -15.27
C PRO A 163 0.98 -5.44 -14.12
N ASN A 164 2.13 -6.11 -13.97
CA ASN A 164 3.13 -5.85 -12.94
C ASN A 164 4.55 -6.01 -13.50
N GLY A 165 5.55 -5.55 -12.74
CA GLY A 165 6.97 -5.71 -13.10
C GLY A 165 7.83 -6.04 -11.88
N PRO A 166 8.95 -6.76 -12.07
CA PRO A 166 9.85 -7.09 -10.98
C PRO A 166 10.61 -5.84 -10.55
N VAL A 167 10.70 -5.62 -9.24
CA VAL A 167 11.48 -4.56 -8.62
C VAL A 167 12.22 -5.09 -7.40
N THR A 168 13.40 -4.54 -7.14
CA THR A 168 14.11 -4.79 -5.88
C THR A 168 13.78 -3.66 -4.93
N ILE A 169 13.22 -3.99 -3.76
CA ILE A 169 12.82 -3.02 -2.75
C ILE A 169 13.59 -3.25 -1.45
N SER A 170 13.87 -2.15 -0.74
CA SER A 170 14.66 -2.15 0.50
C SER A 170 14.12 -1.13 1.50
N SER A 171 14.56 -1.25 2.75
CA SER A 171 14.27 -0.24 3.77
C SER A 171 15.30 0.89 3.72
N TRP A 172 14.91 2.08 4.18
CA TRP A 172 15.86 3.18 4.31
C TRP A 172 17.02 2.83 5.24
N VAL A 173 16.74 2.10 6.33
CA VAL A 173 17.74 1.65 7.31
C VAL A 173 18.74 0.69 6.64
N SER A 174 18.26 -0.24 5.81
CA SER A 174 19.10 -1.16 5.03
C SER A 174 19.96 -0.42 4.01
N GLU A 175 19.43 0.63 3.36
CA GLU A 175 20.20 1.48 2.44
C GLU A 175 21.35 2.23 3.17
N ILE A 176 21.09 2.80 4.35
CA ILE A 176 22.13 3.44 5.16
C ILE A 176 23.18 2.43 5.64
N ALA A 177 22.76 1.27 6.13
CA ALA A 177 23.67 0.21 6.56
C ALA A 177 24.58 -0.27 5.42
N ALA A 178 24.05 -0.37 4.20
CA ALA A 178 24.82 -0.69 3.00
C ALA A 178 25.86 0.40 2.68
N LYS A 179 25.49 1.69 2.75
CA LYS A 179 26.44 2.82 2.58
C LYS A 179 27.55 2.79 3.64
N ALA A 180 27.23 2.34 4.85
CA ALA A 180 28.18 2.19 5.97
C ALA A 180 29.02 0.90 5.90
N ASN A 181 28.79 0.02 4.92
CA ASN A 181 29.44 -1.29 4.77
C ASN A 181 29.33 -2.19 6.02
N LEU A 182 28.18 -2.16 6.71
CA LEU A 182 27.95 -3.04 7.86
C LEU A 182 27.84 -4.51 7.41
N GLU A 183 28.45 -5.42 8.17
CA GLU A 183 28.40 -6.86 7.91
C GLU A 183 27.11 -7.50 8.44
N ILE A 184 25.98 -7.19 7.80
CA ILE A 184 24.65 -7.70 8.13
C ILE A 184 24.11 -8.66 7.07
N GLU A 185 23.06 -9.41 7.40
CA GLU A 185 22.26 -10.15 6.44
C GLU A 185 21.54 -9.19 5.49
N ASP A 186 21.64 -9.44 4.18
CA ASP A 186 20.99 -8.62 3.17
C ASP A 186 19.49 -8.98 3.09
N ASN A 187 18.66 -8.13 3.69
CA ASN A 187 17.22 -8.28 3.70
C ASN A 187 16.50 -7.46 2.60
N ARG A 188 17.16 -7.19 1.48
CA ARG A 188 16.50 -6.62 0.28
C ARG A 188 15.59 -7.64 -0.37
N ALA A 189 14.33 -7.28 -0.61
CA ALA A 189 13.40 -8.12 -1.34
C ALA A 189 13.61 -7.91 -2.85
N THR A 190 14.16 -8.92 -3.52
CA THR A 190 14.49 -8.88 -4.96
C THR A 190 13.37 -9.50 -5.79
N GLU A 191 13.25 -9.06 -7.06
CA GLU A 191 12.26 -9.57 -8.02
C GLU A 191 10.79 -9.55 -7.53
N VAL A 192 10.45 -8.61 -6.62
CA VAL A 192 9.08 -8.44 -6.14
C VAL A 192 8.24 -7.88 -7.27
N ARG A 193 7.17 -8.60 -7.65
CA ARG A 193 6.24 -8.14 -8.69
C ARG A 193 5.37 -7.01 -8.15
N CYS A 194 5.61 -5.79 -8.59
CA CYS A 194 4.84 -4.61 -8.18
C CYS A 194 3.88 -4.17 -9.28
N TYR A 195 2.64 -3.90 -8.89
CA TYR A 195 1.60 -3.42 -9.80
C TYR A 195 1.98 -2.11 -10.49
N PHE A 196 1.63 -1.95 -11.76
CA PHE A 196 2.03 -0.77 -12.52
C PHE A 196 1.33 0.52 -12.04
N PRO A 197 2.07 1.64 -11.93
CA PRO A 197 1.53 2.94 -11.54
C PRO A 197 0.33 3.39 -12.40
N GLU A 198 0.34 3.10 -13.70
CA GLU A 198 -0.71 3.46 -14.66
C GLU A 198 -2.05 2.81 -14.33
N TYR A 199 -2.03 1.55 -13.91
CA TYR A 199 -3.24 0.81 -13.55
C TYR A 199 -3.68 1.16 -12.14
N THR A 200 -2.72 1.35 -11.23
CA THR A 200 -2.97 1.89 -9.89
C THR A 200 -3.64 3.26 -9.96
N PHE A 201 -3.28 4.11 -10.92
CA PHE A 201 -3.89 5.42 -11.14
C PHE A 201 -5.39 5.32 -11.39
N VAL A 202 -5.82 4.44 -12.30
CA VAL A 202 -7.26 4.25 -12.58
C VAL A 202 -7.99 3.68 -11.35
N GLU A 203 -7.39 2.74 -10.62
CA GLU A 203 -7.96 2.22 -9.38
C GLU A 203 -8.11 3.29 -8.29
N LYS A 204 -7.19 4.26 -8.23
CA LYS A 204 -7.28 5.37 -7.29
C LYS A 204 -8.36 6.36 -7.67
N LEU A 205 -8.58 6.62 -8.96
CA LEU A 205 -9.72 7.42 -9.44
C LEU A 205 -11.04 6.74 -9.03
N GLU A 206 -11.19 5.45 -9.29
CA GLU A 206 -12.39 4.69 -8.91
C GLU A 206 -12.61 4.73 -7.40
N ALA A 207 -11.54 4.51 -6.63
CA ALA A 207 -11.60 4.52 -5.19
C ALA A 207 -12.01 5.89 -4.64
N ILE A 208 -11.66 6.99 -5.33
CA ILE A 208 -12.13 8.34 -4.97
C ILE A 208 -13.63 8.47 -5.19
N SER A 209 -14.13 8.19 -6.40
CA SER A 209 -15.56 8.32 -6.74
C SER A 209 -16.42 7.45 -5.82
N ARG A 210 -16.06 6.17 -5.65
CA ARG A 210 -16.81 5.23 -4.81
C ARG A 210 -16.78 5.60 -3.32
N LYS A 211 -15.62 5.96 -2.77
CA LYS A 211 -15.53 6.32 -1.35
C LYS A 211 -16.22 7.65 -1.06
N TYR A 212 -16.19 8.60 -2.00
CA TYR A 212 -16.95 9.84 -1.89
C TYR A 212 -18.45 9.55 -1.78
N LYS A 213 -19.02 8.81 -2.74
CA LYS A 213 -20.45 8.44 -2.73
C LYS A 213 -20.86 7.77 -1.42
N ARG A 214 -20.09 6.78 -0.97
CA ARG A 214 -20.34 6.09 0.31
C ARG A 214 -20.26 7.03 1.52
N GLU A 215 -19.30 7.94 1.52
CA GLU A 215 -19.12 8.91 2.60
C GLU A 215 -20.32 9.87 2.66
N GLN A 216 -20.80 10.36 1.52
CA GLN A 216 -21.99 11.22 1.44
C GLN A 216 -23.27 10.50 1.91
N GLU A 217 -23.39 9.20 1.63
CA GLU A 217 -24.52 8.38 2.10
C GLU A 217 -24.49 8.10 3.61
N GLN A 218 -23.29 7.87 4.17
CA GLN A 218 -23.12 7.40 5.55
C GLN A 218 -22.72 8.52 6.52
N ASN A 219 -22.38 9.70 6.00
CA ASN A 219 -21.75 10.81 6.72
C ASN A 219 -20.56 10.38 7.59
N LEU A 220 -19.78 9.42 7.08
CA LEU A 220 -18.65 8.81 7.77
C LEU A 220 -17.42 8.81 6.88
N LEU A 221 -16.44 9.66 7.21
CA LEU A 221 -15.20 9.79 6.46
C LEU A 221 -14.22 8.66 6.83
N PRO A 222 -13.85 7.76 5.89
CA PRO A 222 -12.86 6.73 6.19
C PRO A 222 -11.46 7.36 6.34
N SER A 223 -10.73 7.00 7.40
CA SER A 223 -9.39 7.53 7.74
C SER A 223 -8.35 7.44 6.61
N ASN A 224 -8.51 6.44 5.74
CA ASN A 224 -7.60 6.15 4.63
C ASN A 224 -8.13 6.63 3.27
N PHE A 225 -9.16 7.47 3.24
CA PHE A 225 -9.75 7.95 1.99
C PHE A 225 -8.92 9.08 1.37
N ILE A 226 -8.70 10.18 2.11
CA ILE A 226 -8.20 11.44 1.55
C ILE A 226 -6.80 11.30 0.91
N ARG A 227 -5.98 10.35 1.37
CA ARG A 227 -4.66 10.05 0.79
C ARG A 227 -4.69 9.69 -0.70
N HIS A 228 -5.82 9.19 -1.21
CA HIS A 228 -5.96 8.82 -2.62
C HIS A 228 -5.85 10.01 -3.56
N TYR A 229 -6.30 11.21 -3.14
CA TYR A 229 -6.14 12.43 -3.95
C TYR A 229 -4.66 12.77 -4.16
N TYR A 230 -3.86 12.66 -3.09
CA TYR A 230 -2.41 12.85 -3.19
C TYR A 230 -1.77 11.81 -4.11
N ASP A 231 -2.15 10.53 -3.97
CA ASP A 231 -1.62 9.46 -4.84
C ASP A 231 -1.93 9.74 -6.31
N VAL A 232 -3.17 10.12 -6.65
CA VAL A 232 -3.58 10.50 -8.01
C VAL A 232 -2.76 11.70 -8.51
N TYR A 233 -2.59 12.74 -7.70
CA TYR A 233 -1.79 13.90 -8.06
C TYR A 233 -0.33 13.53 -8.37
N LYS A 234 0.29 12.69 -7.55
CA LYS A 234 1.66 12.22 -7.78
C LYS A 234 1.76 11.33 -9.03
N LEU A 235 0.77 10.46 -9.25
CA LEU A 235 0.69 9.58 -10.42
C LEU A 235 0.54 10.38 -11.72
N LEU A 236 -0.30 11.41 -11.73
CA LEU A 236 -0.43 12.32 -12.87
C LEU A 236 0.88 13.04 -13.20
N GLY A 237 1.77 13.22 -12.23
CA GLY A 237 3.10 13.78 -12.46
C GLY A 237 4.06 12.87 -13.24
N LEU A 238 3.71 11.59 -13.47
CA LEU A 238 4.57 10.63 -14.17
C LEU A 238 4.33 10.64 -15.68
N GLU A 239 5.39 10.72 -16.47
CA GLU A 239 5.32 10.63 -17.94
C GLU A 239 4.64 9.34 -18.42
N ARG A 240 4.90 8.21 -17.74
CA ARG A 240 4.27 6.92 -18.07
C ARG A 240 2.74 6.93 -17.91
N VAL A 241 2.23 7.59 -16.87
CA VAL A 241 0.78 7.75 -16.66
C VAL A 241 0.19 8.70 -17.70
N GLN A 242 0.88 9.81 -18.00
CA GLN A 242 0.43 10.75 -19.04
C GLN A 242 0.35 10.11 -20.43
N LYS A 243 1.29 9.23 -20.79
CA LYS A 243 1.26 8.47 -22.05
C LYS A 243 0.19 7.38 -22.05
N PHE A 244 -0.13 6.82 -20.89
CA PHE A 244 -1.15 5.78 -20.75
C PHE A 244 -2.57 6.34 -20.93
N ILE A 245 -2.87 7.53 -20.42
CA ILE A 245 -4.19 8.16 -20.58
C ILE A 245 -4.55 8.27 -22.08
N GLY A 246 -5.69 7.68 -22.45
CA GLY A 246 -6.18 7.63 -23.83
C GLY A 246 -5.62 6.50 -24.70
N SER A 247 -4.69 5.67 -24.19
CA SER A 247 -4.26 4.44 -24.84
C SER A 247 -5.37 3.38 -24.87
N LYS A 248 -5.21 2.34 -25.69
CA LYS A 248 -6.16 1.22 -25.75
C LYS A 248 -6.28 0.53 -24.40
N GLU A 249 -5.14 0.25 -23.78
CA GLU A 249 -5.03 -0.41 -22.49
C GLU A 249 -5.70 0.41 -21.36
N TYR A 250 -5.56 1.74 -21.42
CA TYR A 250 -6.27 2.64 -20.51
C TYR A 250 -7.78 2.56 -20.68
N LEU A 251 -8.28 2.61 -21.92
CA LEU A 251 -9.71 2.57 -22.20
C LEU A 251 -10.34 1.24 -21.74
N GLU A 252 -9.64 0.12 -21.95
CA GLU A 252 -10.06 -1.20 -21.48
C GLU A 252 -10.13 -1.24 -19.95
N HIS A 253 -9.05 -0.89 -19.26
CA HIS A 253 -9.00 -0.90 -17.79
C HIS A 253 -9.99 0.10 -17.16
N ARG A 254 -10.15 1.28 -17.76
CA ARG A 254 -11.13 2.30 -17.34
C ARG A 254 -12.56 1.79 -17.45
N SER A 255 -12.89 1.08 -18.52
CA SER A 255 -14.22 0.48 -18.70
C SER A 255 -14.51 -0.64 -17.69
N GLU A 256 -13.49 -1.36 -17.23
CA GLU A 256 -13.65 -2.35 -16.16
C GLU A 256 -13.87 -1.72 -14.80
N MET A 257 -13.12 -0.66 -14.49
CA MET A 257 -13.19 0.03 -13.18
C MET A 257 -14.42 0.95 -13.06
N PHE A 258 -14.93 1.48 -14.17
CA PHE A 258 -16.11 2.34 -14.21
C PHE A 258 -17.09 1.86 -15.28
N PRO A 259 -17.83 0.77 -15.02
CA PRO A 259 -18.71 0.16 -16.01
C PRO A 259 -19.83 1.12 -16.46
N GLY A 260 -19.90 1.37 -17.76
CA GLY A 260 -20.94 2.20 -18.37
C GLY A 260 -20.72 3.72 -18.27
N GLU A 261 -19.56 4.16 -17.76
CA GLU A 261 -19.19 5.57 -17.77
C GLU A 261 -18.35 5.94 -19.00
N GLU A 262 -18.60 7.12 -19.58
CA GLU A 262 -17.84 7.65 -20.71
C GLU A 262 -16.57 8.41 -20.25
N ILE A 263 -15.61 8.57 -21.16
CA ILE A 263 -14.45 9.44 -20.92
C ILE A 263 -14.93 10.88 -20.75
N GLY A 264 -14.40 11.57 -19.74
CA GLY A 264 -14.83 12.89 -19.32
C GLY A 264 -15.94 12.87 -18.26
N SER A 265 -16.46 11.70 -17.86
CA SER A 265 -17.50 11.60 -16.81
C SER A 265 -17.07 12.26 -15.50
N LEU A 266 -15.77 12.21 -15.20
CA LEU A 266 -15.20 12.77 -13.98
C LEU A 266 -15.20 14.31 -13.96
N MET A 267 -15.44 14.99 -15.09
CA MET A 267 -15.62 16.45 -15.13
C MET A 267 -16.86 16.92 -14.37
N THR A 268 -17.85 16.04 -14.21
CA THR A 268 -19.10 16.32 -13.49
C THR A 268 -19.19 15.58 -12.16
N ASP A 269 -18.17 14.80 -11.79
CA ASP A 269 -18.16 14.04 -10.54
C ASP A 269 -17.70 14.93 -9.37
N ASP A 270 -18.62 15.19 -8.44
CA ASP A 270 -18.37 16.01 -7.26
C ASP A 270 -17.27 15.45 -6.35
N ALA A 271 -16.90 14.18 -6.47
CA ALA A 271 -15.71 13.64 -5.81
C ALA A 271 -14.43 14.38 -6.22
N PHE A 272 -14.35 14.90 -7.46
CA PHE A 272 -13.17 15.63 -7.95
C PHE A 272 -13.39 17.15 -7.98
N LEU A 273 -14.65 17.59 -8.09
CA LEU A 273 -14.98 19.01 -8.06
C LEU A 273 -14.98 19.57 -6.64
N LEU A 274 -15.49 18.78 -5.68
CA LEU A 274 -15.78 19.16 -4.30
C LEU A 274 -16.53 20.49 -4.24
N SER A 275 -17.69 20.52 -4.93
CA SER A 275 -18.52 21.71 -5.08
C SER A 275 -19.12 22.20 -3.77
N ASP A 276 -19.37 21.29 -2.82
CA ASP A 276 -19.76 21.62 -1.45
C ASP A 276 -18.56 22.12 -0.62
N VAL A 277 -18.68 23.35 -0.10
CA VAL A 277 -17.60 24.04 0.62
C VAL A 277 -17.31 23.39 1.97
N GLU A 278 -18.32 22.85 2.65
CA GLU A 278 -18.14 22.20 3.95
C GLU A 278 -17.38 20.87 3.80
N THR A 279 -17.78 20.04 2.83
CA THR A 279 -17.08 18.80 2.47
C THR A 279 -15.63 19.09 2.07
N LYS A 280 -15.39 20.09 1.21
CA LYS A 280 -14.04 20.50 0.83
C LYS A 280 -13.18 20.85 2.05
N ARG A 281 -13.71 21.68 2.97
CA ARG A 281 -13.00 22.06 4.20
C ARG A 281 -12.71 20.87 5.10
N ARG A 282 -13.67 19.96 5.26
CA ARG A 282 -13.50 18.74 6.06
C ARG A 282 -12.42 17.82 5.49
N TYR A 283 -12.38 17.66 4.17
CA TYR A 283 -11.36 16.84 3.50
C TYR A 283 -9.98 17.47 3.61
N GLU A 284 -9.88 18.79 3.48
CA GLU A 284 -8.64 19.53 3.71
C GLU A 284 -8.15 19.41 5.16
N ALA A 285 -9.06 19.51 6.14
CA ALA A 285 -8.72 19.31 7.55
C ALA A 285 -8.20 17.89 7.80
N GLU A 286 -8.82 16.87 7.22
CA GLU A 286 -8.35 15.48 7.35
C GLU A 286 -7.02 15.25 6.61
N TYR A 287 -6.81 15.87 5.44
CA TYR A 287 -5.50 15.83 4.78
C TYR A 287 -4.41 16.44 5.66
N ASN A 288 -4.72 17.54 6.36
CA ASN A 288 -3.80 18.23 7.27
C ASN A 288 -3.56 17.46 8.56
N SER A 289 -4.57 16.78 9.11
CA SER A 289 -4.42 15.93 10.30
C SER A 289 -3.41 14.79 10.08
N LYS A 290 -3.25 14.33 8.83
CA LYS A 290 -2.29 13.30 8.41
C LYS A 290 -0.93 13.82 8.00
N ALA A 291 -0.60 15.10 8.22
CA ALA A 291 0.71 15.67 7.87
C ALA A 291 1.93 14.84 8.33
N PRO A 292 1.95 14.22 9.53
CA PRO A 292 3.08 13.39 9.98
C PRO A 292 3.38 12.17 9.09
N MET A 293 2.42 11.73 8.27
CA MET A 293 2.61 10.62 7.34
C MET A 293 3.37 11.01 6.06
N TYR A 294 3.63 12.31 5.83
CA TYR A 294 4.30 12.81 4.64
C TYR A 294 5.70 13.29 5.00
N TYR A 295 6.72 12.67 4.43
CA TYR A 295 8.11 12.95 4.77
C TYR A 295 8.81 13.90 3.80
N ARG A 296 8.29 14.06 2.57
CA ARG A 296 8.78 15.03 1.56
C ARG A 296 7.65 15.53 0.66
N ASP A 297 7.84 16.69 0.03
CA ASP A 297 7.01 17.23 -1.06
C ASP A 297 5.49 17.08 -0.83
N ARG A 298 4.99 17.70 0.24
CA ARG A 298 3.56 17.70 0.60
C ARG A 298 2.88 18.97 0.04
N PRO A 299 2.25 18.91 -1.15
CA PRO A 299 1.48 20.03 -1.69
C PRO A 299 0.25 20.33 -0.81
N SER A 300 -0.33 21.52 -0.95
CA SER A 300 -1.61 21.81 -0.31
C SER A 300 -2.72 20.94 -0.92
N PHE A 301 -3.79 20.70 -0.17
CA PHE A 301 -4.95 19.98 -0.70
C PHE A 301 -5.58 20.73 -1.89
N GLU A 302 -5.54 22.06 -1.86
CA GLU A 302 -5.98 22.89 -2.98
C GLU A 302 -5.12 22.68 -4.24
N ASP A 303 -3.81 22.61 -4.12
CA ASP A 303 -2.90 22.37 -5.25
C ASP A 303 -3.09 20.96 -5.83
N ILE A 304 -3.32 19.96 -4.97
CA ILE A 304 -3.69 18.59 -5.39
C ILE A 304 -4.95 18.63 -6.27
N LEU A 305 -6.02 19.26 -5.79
CA LEU A 305 -7.28 19.35 -6.53
C LEU A 305 -7.11 20.13 -7.83
N LYS A 306 -6.41 21.25 -7.82
CA LYS A 306 -6.09 22.02 -9.04
C LYS A 306 -5.28 21.18 -10.03
N GLY A 307 -4.32 20.39 -9.55
CA GLY A 307 -3.54 19.48 -10.37
C GLY A 307 -4.40 18.43 -11.05
N ILE A 308 -5.28 17.76 -10.31
CA ILE A 308 -6.20 16.75 -10.86
C ILE A 308 -7.17 17.37 -11.88
N LYS A 309 -7.76 18.53 -11.55
CA LYS A 309 -8.74 19.23 -12.41
C LYS A 309 -8.23 19.54 -13.81
N LYS A 310 -6.92 19.73 -13.99
CA LYS A 310 -6.29 19.99 -15.31
C LYS A 310 -6.37 18.82 -16.29
N HIS A 311 -6.69 17.63 -15.80
CA HIS A 311 -6.71 16.40 -16.62
C HIS A 311 -8.11 15.80 -16.78
N LEU A 312 -9.12 16.28 -16.04
CA LEU A 312 -10.45 15.62 -15.97
C LEU A 312 -11.15 15.48 -17.33
N ASP A 313 -10.85 16.35 -18.30
CA ASP A 313 -11.36 16.27 -19.68
C ASP A 313 -10.90 15.01 -20.42
N LYS A 314 -9.80 14.40 -19.98
CA LYS A 314 -9.20 13.20 -20.55
C LYS A 314 -9.46 11.94 -19.72
N LEU A 315 -10.08 12.06 -18.54
CA LEU A 315 -10.24 10.98 -17.56
C LEU A 315 -11.65 10.39 -17.53
#